data_AF-A0A161M8E2-F1
#
_entry.id   AF-A0A161M8E2-F1
#
_cell.length_a   1.000
_cell.length_b   1.000
_cell.length_c   1.000
_cell.angle_alpha   90.00
_cell.angle_beta   90.00
_cell.angle_gamma   90.00
#
_symmetry.space_group_name_H-M   'P 1'
#
loop_
_entity.id
_entity.type
_entity.pdbx_description
1 polymer ?
#
loop_
_entity_poly.entity_id
_entity_poly.type
_entity_poly.pdbx_seq_one_letter_code
_entity_poly.pdbx_strand_id
1 'polypeptide(L)'
;CIIEIFLALYNGASLCIIDSEVKLVPAELFKILYCKNGPTFIQTTPSIMKSWIIDNIKSKLFAPKSNLKTLILGGESFPAINEIIAWDL
;
A
#
# COMPACT_ATOMS: atom_id res chain seq x y z
N CYS A 1 6.86 2.83 -10.52
CA CYS A 1 5.98 3.74 -11.27
C CYS A 1 5.68 3.32 -12.71
N ILE A 2 6.61 2.84 -13.55
CA ILE A 2 6.26 2.47 -14.95
C ILE A 2 5.09 1.46 -15.01
N ILE A 3 5.21 0.34 -14.30
CA ILE A 3 4.17 -0.72 -14.28
C ILE A 3 2.83 -0.16 -13.82
N GLU A 4 2.80 0.61 -12.73
CA GLU A 4 1.57 1.16 -12.15
C GLU A 4 0.85 2.12 -13.10
N ILE A 5 1.60 2.96 -13.83
CA ILE A 5 1.04 3.90 -14.81
C ILE A 5 0.36 3.13 -15.94
N PHE A 6 1.09 2.20 -16.56
CA PHE A 6 0.54 1.45 -17.69
C PHE A 6 -0.60 0.53 -17.27
N LEU A 7 -0.50 -0.12 -16.11
CA LEU A 7 -1.55 -0.99 -15.61
C LEU A 7 -2.84 -0.22 -15.31
N ALA A 8 -2.73 0.95 -14.68
CA ALA A 8 -3.91 1.78 -14.39
C ALA A 8 -4.58 2.26 -15.68
N LEU A 9 -3.80 2.85 -16.60
CA LEU A 9 -4.33 3.41 -17.84
C LEU A 9 -4.90 2.35 -18.77
N TYR A 10 -4.22 1.20 -18.90
CA TYR A 10 -4.68 0.09 -19.75
C TYR A 10 -6.02 -0.48 -19.29
N ASN A 11 -6.30 -0.48 -17.98
CA ASN A 11 -7.53 -1.02 -17.41
C ASN A 11 -8.60 0.05 -17.15
N GLY A 12 -8.41 1.30 -17.58
CA GLY A 12 -9.35 2.40 -17.30
C GLY A 12 -9.49 2.73 -15.81
N ALA A 13 -8.45 2.44 -15.00
CA ALA A 13 -8.43 2.74 -13.58
C ALA A 13 -7.88 4.15 -13.30
N SER A 14 -8.20 4.67 -12.12
CA SER A 14 -7.63 5.94 -11.65
C SER A 14 -6.21 5.73 -11.10
N LEU A 15 -5.30 6.64 -11.47
CA LEU A 15 -3.93 6.67 -10.94
C LEU A 15 -3.79 7.76 -9.87
N CYS A 16 -3.29 7.40 -8.69
CA CYS A 16 -2.93 8.35 -7.63
C CYS A 16 -1.46 8.73 -7.76
N ILE A 17 -1.18 9.98 -8.15
CA ILE A 17 0.18 10.52 -8.22
C ILE A 17 0.40 11.38 -6.98
N ILE A 18 1.51 11.13 -6.29
CA ILE A 18 1.91 11.83 -5.07
C ILE A 18 3.26 12.51 -5.27
N ASP A 19 3.53 13.55 -4.48
CA ASP A 19 4.82 14.21 -4.44
C ASP A 19 5.94 13.23 -4.04
N SER A 20 7.12 13.40 -4.62
CA SER A 20 8.33 12.66 -4.25
C SER A 20 8.68 12.83 -2.77
N GLU A 21 8.46 14.01 -2.18
CA GLU A 21 8.76 14.27 -0.77
C GLU A 21 7.82 13.47 0.15
N VAL A 22 6.55 13.35 -0.22
CA VAL A 22 5.56 12.55 0.51
C VAL A 22 5.95 11.07 0.54
N LYS A 23 6.54 10.54 -0.54
CA LYS A 23 7.00 9.13 -0.58
C LYS A 23 8.07 8.83 0.47
N LEU A 24 8.83 9.82 0.88
CA LEU A 24 9.91 9.67 1.86
C LEU A 24 9.42 9.73 3.31
N VAL A 25 8.15 10.10 3.54
CA VAL A 25 7.56 10.23 4.86
C VAL A 25 6.43 9.19 5.01
N PRO A 26 6.70 7.99 5.55
CA PRO A 26 5.73 6.90 5.59
C PRO A 26 4.38 7.25 6.23
N ALA A 27 4.38 8.11 7.24
CA ALA A 27 3.15 8.55 7.91
C ALA A 27 2.27 9.42 7.01
N GLU A 28 2.86 10.34 6.23
CA GLU A 28 2.13 11.19 5.27
C GLU A 28 1.68 10.37 4.05
N LEU A 29 2.54 9.50 3.54
CA LEU A 29 2.19 8.53 2.51
C LEU A 29 0.99 7.69 2.95
N PHE A 30 1.03 7.15 4.16
CA PHE A 30 -0.07 6.40 4.75
C PHE A 30 -1.34 7.25 4.76
N LYS A 31 -1.31 8.45 5.35
CA LYS A 31 -2.46 9.36 5.40
C LYS A 31 -3.09 9.61 4.03
N ILE A 32 -2.29 9.83 2.99
CA ILE A 32 -2.76 10.06 1.62
C ILE A 32 -3.34 8.80 0.99
N LEU A 33 -2.71 7.64 1.21
CA LEU A 33 -3.24 6.34 0.78
C LEU A 33 -4.60 6.02 1.40
N TYR A 34 -4.96 6.61 2.56
CA TYR A 34 -6.28 6.39 3.18
C TYR A 34 -7.17 7.62 3.22
N CYS A 35 -6.90 8.63 2.39
CA CYS A 35 -7.91 9.66 2.13
C CYS A 35 -9.13 8.98 1.46
N LYS A 36 -10.34 9.13 2.06
CA LYS A 36 -11.57 8.41 1.69
C LYS A 36 -11.49 6.90 1.98
N ASN A 37 -11.82 6.03 1.02
CA ASN A 37 -11.83 4.57 1.19
C ASN A 37 -10.51 3.90 0.76
N GLY A 38 -9.49 4.68 0.40
CA GLY A 38 -8.18 4.21 -0.05
C GLY A 38 -8.14 3.59 -1.45
N PRO A 39 -6.95 3.21 -1.95
CA PRO A 39 -6.76 2.62 -3.26
C PRO A 39 -7.23 1.17 -3.31
N THR A 40 -7.51 0.69 -4.51
CA THR A 40 -7.83 -0.73 -4.77
C THR A 40 -6.57 -1.57 -5.02
N PHE A 41 -5.47 -0.94 -5.39
CA PHE A 41 -4.22 -1.57 -5.78
C PHE A 41 -3.03 -0.81 -5.16
N ILE A 42 -2.15 -1.52 -4.47
CA ILE A 42 -0.90 -0.97 -3.92
C ILE A 42 0.25 -1.90 -4.33
N GLN A 43 1.33 -1.31 -4.85
CA GLN A 43 2.61 -1.97 -5.02
C GLN A 43 3.66 -1.23 -4.20
N THR A 44 4.39 -1.94 -3.35
CA THR A 44 5.40 -1.34 -2.48
C THR A 44 6.51 -2.34 -2.13
N THR A 45 7.56 -1.89 -1.45
CA THR A 45 8.57 -2.77 -0.86
C THR A 45 8.12 -3.24 0.54
N PRO A 46 8.52 -4.45 0.96
CA PRO A 46 8.35 -4.91 2.34
C PRO A 46 8.79 -3.88 3.41
N SER A 47 9.93 -3.20 3.23
CA SER A 47 10.44 -2.20 4.17
C SER A 47 9.50 -1.00 4.35
N ILE A 48 8.94 -0.45 3.27
CA ILE A 48 7.97 0.64 3.33
C ILE A 48 6.69 0.17 4.02
N MET A 49 6.20 -1.04 3.70
CA MET A 49 5.03 -1.58 4.38
C MET A 49 5.24 -1.72 5.89
N LYS A 50 6.40 -2.25 6.31
CA LYS A 50 6.77 -2.42 7.72
C LYS A 50 6.98 -1.08 8.45
N SER A 51 7.29 -0.01 7.73
CA SER A 51 7.39 1.33 8.32
C SER A 51 6.03 1.91 8.75
N TRP A 52 4.93 1.32 8.28
CA TRP A 52 3.60 1.63 8.79
C TRP A 52 3.34 0.83 10.06
N ILE A 53 2.97 1.52 11.14
CA ILE A 53 2.64 0.90 12.43
C ILE A 53 1.62 -0.23 12.21
N ILE A 54 1.82 -1.39 12.83
CA ILE A 54 1.01 -2.59 12.59
C ILE A 54 -0.49 -2.36 12.86
N ASP A 55 -0.82 -1.56 13.88
CA ASP A 55 -2.19 -1.17 14.19
C ASP A 55 -2.85 -0.36 13.06
N ASN A 56 -2.06 0.45 12.34
CA ASN A 56 -2.53 1.20 11.18
C ASN A 56 -2.80 0.26 10.00
N ILE A 57 -1.92 -0.73 9.77
CA ILE A 57 -2.10 -1.75 8.74
C ILE A 57 -3.41 -2.52 8.99
N LYS A 58 -3.63 -3.00 10.22
CA LYS A 58 -4.84 -3.74 10.59
C LYS A 58 -6.11 -2.89 10.51
N SER A 59 -6.10 -1.71 11.13
CA SER A 59 -7.30 -0.88 11.27
C SER A 59 -7.68 -0.09 10.02
N LYS A 60 -6.80 -0.01 9.01
CA LYS A 60 -7.05 0.73 7.76
C LYS A 60 -6.82 -0.12 6.50
N LEU A 61 -5.63 -0.71 6.33
CA LEU A 61 -5.27 -1.43 5.10
C LEU A 61 -6.11 -2.70 4.93
N PHE A 62 -6.21 -3.49 6.00
CA PHE A 62 -6.93 -4.77 6.02
C PHE A 62 -8.26 -4.70 6.78
N ALA A 63 -8.74 -3.49 7.08
CA ALA A 63 -10.03 -3.33 7.73
C ALA A 63 -11.17 -3.82 6.81
N PRO A 64 -12.31 -4.30 7.38
CA PRO A 64 -13.44 -4.79 6.58
C PRO A 64 -14.04 -3.76 5.60
N LYS A 65 -13.78 -2.46 5.81
CA LYS A 65 -14.24 -1.36 4.96
C LYS A 65 -13.19 -0.86 3.95
N SER A 66 -12.02 -1.49 3.90
CA SER A 66 -10.95 -1.15 2.95
C SER A 66 -11.39 -1.47 1.52
N ASN A 67 -11.03 -0.60 0.57
CA ASN A 67 -11.19 -0.89 -0.86
C ASN A 67 -10.05 -1.74 -1.44
N LEU A 68 -9.01 -2.02 -0.66
CA LEU A 68 -7.83 -2.73 -1.15
C LEU A 68 -8.20 -4.13 -1.63
N LYS A 69 -7.88 -4.42 -2.90
CA LYS A 69 -8.08 -5.73 -3.53
C LYS A 69 -6.77 -6.43 -3.82
N THR A 70 -5.70 -5.66 -4.05
CA THR A 70 -4.41 -6.21 -4.44
C THR A 70 -3.29 -5.45 -3.76
N LEU A 71 -2.46 -6.18 -3.03
CA LEU A 71 -1.20 -5.71 -2.46
C LEU A 71 -0.06 -6.51 -3.06
N ILE A 72 0.88 -5.84 -3.70
CA ILE A 72 2.08 -6.45 -4.28
C ILE A 72 3.29 -5.97 -3.48
N LEU A 73 4.06 -6.93 -2.96
CA LEU A 73 5.33 -6.68 -2.31
C LEU A 73 6.46 -7.13 -3.23
N GLY A 74 7.41 -6.25 -3.52
CA GLY A 74 8.54 -6.58 -4.40
C GLY A 74 9.71 -5.62 -4.25
N GLY A 75 10.84 -5.97 -4.89
CA GLY A 75 12.08 -5.19 -4.81
C GLY A 75 12.97 -5.55 -3.61
N GLU A 76 12.48 -6.35 -2.67
CA GLU A 76 13.24 -6.85 -1.52
C GLU A 76 12.81 -8.29 -1.19
N SER A 77 13.49 -8.91 -0.22
CA SER A 77 13.08 -10.21 0.33
C SER A 77 11.65 -10.14 0.87
N PHE A 78 10.84 -11.12 0.47
CA PHE A 78 9.46 -11.21 0.94
C PHE A 78 9.42 -11.42 2.48
N PRO A 79 8.45 -10.82 3.20
CA PRO A 79 8.31 -10.99 4.64
C PRO A 79 8.22 -12.46 5.05
N ALA A 80 8.76 -12.79 6.22
CA ALA A 80 8.62 -14.13 6.76
C ALA A 80 7.16 -14.40 7.18
N ILE A 81 6.76 -15.67 7.20
CA ILE A 81 5.36 -16.07 7.45
C ILE A 81 4.82 -15.55 8.79
N ASN A 82 5.66 -15.51 9.82
CA ASN A 82 5.32 -14.97 11.13
C ASN A 82 5.01 -13.47 11.10
N GLU A 83 5.66 -12.70 10.22
CA GLU A 83 5.37 -11.28 10.02
C GLU A 83 4.02 -11.08 9.35
N ILE A 84 3.67 -11.94 8.39
CA ILE A 84 2.39 -11.89 7.67
C ILE A 84 1.22 -12.23 8.59
N ILE A 85 1.37 -13.28 9.42
CA ILE A 85 0.37 -13.64 10.43
C ILE A 85 0.12 -12.47 11.40
N ALA A 86 1.18 -11.72 11.76
CA ALA A 86 1.04 -10.57 12.63
C ALA A 86 0.21 -9.42 12.02
N TRP A 87 -0.03 -9.41 10.71
CA TRP A 87 -0.88 -8.42 10.03
C TRP A 87 -2.38 -8.76 10.07
N ASP A 88 -2.78 -9.83 10.75
CA ASP A 88 -4.15 -10.38 10.79
C ASP A 88 -4.72 -10.70 9.40
N LEU A 89 -3.88 -11.24 8.52
CA LEU A 89 -4.28 -11.86 7.24
C LEU A 89 -4.73 -13.31 7.42
#